data_AF-A0A382T9Y0-F1
#
_entry.id   AF-A0A382T9Y0-F1
#
_cell.length_a   1.000
_cell.length_b   1.000
_cell.length_c   1.000
_cell.angle_alpha   90.00
_cell.angle_beta   90.00
_cell.angle_gamma   90.00
#
_symmetry.space_group_name_H-M   'P 1'
#
loop_
_entity.id
_entity.type
_entity.pdbx_description
1 polymer ?
#
loop_
_entity_poly.entity_id
_entity_poly.type
_entity_poly.pdbx_seq_one_letter_code
_entity_poly.pdbx_strand_id
1 'polypeptide(L)'
;SDLLEFHRGVGQEVGGALTVFDKDPSIELVPALGVCANTSGGVLAAEDFDRLSDAFLEPIRDAGDVDGVYFALHGAMQAENEDDPEGFLLEETRKILGEHIPVVISLDLHGILTDRMLKHSDAVVTYHTYPHVDFIETGKRAASLLIRILTEDIRPVMARVRVPVLARGDEMITETGAVSECINLAKHIEENDAGLSAGVMWGNPFTDVPELRTNSIVVMDGDETAACDHAVELATRFWKHHEKMHVPLTSLEGSVKLAAQVDSGTVVMMDAADATSSGASGDSNAILRELVDQGYRGQGLAP
;
A
#
# COMPACT_ATOMS: atom_id res chain seq x y z
N SER A 1 -0.20 -21.20 15.20
CA SER A 1 0.45 -21.62 13.95
C SER A 1 1.75 -20.85 13.78
N ASP A 2 2.69 -21.40 13.03
CA ASP A 2 3.99 -20.78 12.75
C ASP A 2 3.85 -19.39 12.09
N LEU A 3 2.81 -19.20 11.26
CA LEU A 3 2.50 -17.91 10.62
C LEU A 3 2.20 -16.80 11.64
N LEU A 4 1.30 -17.06 12.59
CA LEU A 4 0.94 -16.04 13.59
C LEU A 4 2.10 -15.74 14.54
N GLU A 5 2.89 -16.77 14.91
CA GLU A 5 4.08 -16.57 15.74
C GLU A 5 5.14 -15.73 15.03
N PHE A 6 5.38 -15.98 13.73
CA PHE A 6 6.25 -15.16 12.91
C PHE A 6 5.81 -13.68 12.92
N HIS A 7 4.55 -13.40 12.61
CA HIS A 7 4.09 -12.01 12.54
C HIS A 7 4.04 -11.29 13.88
N ARG A 8 3.93 -12.00 15.02
CA ARG A 8 4.07 -11.38 16.35
C ARG A 8 5.47 -10.81 16.59
N GLY A 9 6.50 -11.35 15.93
CA GLY A 9 7.89 -10.90 16.05
C GLY A 9 8.30 -9.85 15.02
N VAL A 10 7.45 -9.51 14.05
CA VAL A 10 7.78 -8.66 12.90
C VAL A 10 6.96 -7.37 12.94
N GLY A 11 7.63 -6.23 12.70
CA GLY A 11 7.00 -4.91 12.67
C GLY A 11 6.23 -4.63 11.37
N GLN A 12 5.18 -5.41 11.10
CA GLN A 12 4.30 -5.29 9.93
C GLN A 12 2.82 -5.21 10.35
N GLU A 13 1.93 -4.98 9.40
CA GLU A 13 0.50 -4.78 9.57
C GLU A 13 -0.16 -5.96 10.27
N VAL A 14 0.15 -7.19 9.85
CA VAL A 14 -0.35 -8.40 10.51
C VAL A 14 0.10 -8.43 11.98
N GLY A 15 1.34 -8.08 12.29
CA GLY A 15 1.84 -8.00 13.67
C GLY A 15 1.08 -6.94 14.49
N GLY A 16 0.80 -5.78 13.90
CA GLY A 16 -0.04 -4.74 14.49
C GLY A 16 -1.45 -5.20 14.78
N ALA A 17 -2.10 -5.86 13.81
CA ALA A 17 -3.44 -6.42 13.94
C ALA A 17 -3.51 -7.47 15.07
N LEU A 18 -2.51 -8.36 15.14
CA LEU A 18 -2.41 -9.36 16.20
C LEU A 18 -2.33 -8.72 17.59
N THR A 19 -1.66 -7.58 17.75
CA THR A 19 -1.63 -6.88 19.05
C THR A 19 -2.99 -6.33 19.49
N VAL A 20 -3.95 -6.20 18.57
CA VAL A 20 -5.34 -5.84 18.87
C VAL A 20 -6.17 -7.09 19.15
N PHE A 21 -6.12 -8.08 18.27
CA PHE A 21 -6.89 -9.31 18.43
C PHE A 21 -6.51 -10.08 19.71
N ASP A 22 -5.22 -10.18 20.02
CA ASP A 22 -4.72 -10.91 21.20
C ASP A 22 -5.18 -10.28 22.55
N LYS A 23 -5.77 -9.06 22.54
CA LYS A 23 -6.32 -8.44 23.75
C LYS A 23 -7.65 -9.04 24.18
N ASP A 24 -8.41 -9.61 23.25
CA ASP A 24 -9.70 -10.22 23.52
C ASP A 24 -9.57 -11.75 23.44
N PRO A 25 -9.60 -12.46 24.58
CA PRO A 25 -9.46 -13.92 24.59
C PRO A 25 -10.66 -14.66 23.99
N SER A 26 -11.75 -13.96 23.64
CA SER A 26 -12.88 -14.54 22.91
C SER A 26 -12.66 -14.62 21.41
N ILE A 27 -11.66 -13.91 20.87
CA ILE A 27 -11.30 -13.96 19.46
C ILE A 27 -10.46 -15.20 19.18
N GLU A 28 -10.97 -16.10 18.35
CA GLU A 28 -10.20 -17.19 17.77
C GLU A 28 -9.59 -16.76 16.43
N LEU A 29 -8.26 -16.84 16.33
CA LEU A 29 -7.54 -16.47 15.12
C LEU A 29 -7.34 -17.69 14.22
N VAL A 30 -8.00 -17.68 13.05
CA VAL A 30 -7.81 -18.68 12.00
C VAL A 30 -6.79 -18.15 10.98
N PRO A 31 -5.55 -18.67 10.96
CA PRO A 31 -4.53 -18.24 10.00
C PRO A 31 -4.86 -18.74 8.59
N ALA A 32 -4.71 -17.87 7.59
CA ALA A 32 -4.74 -18.25 6.18
C ALA A 32 -3.32 -18.41 5.63
N LEU A 33 -2.97 -17.68 4.57
CA LEU A 33 -1.66 -17.67 3.94
C LEU A 33 -0.99 -16.30 4.07
N GLY A 34 0.32 -16.28 4.35
CA GLY A 34 1.16 -15.09 4.21
C GLY A 34 2.23 -15.32 3.15
N VAL A 35 2.30 -14.45 2.15
CA VAL A 35 3.31 -14.50 1.08
C VAL A 35 3.97 -13.14 0.97
N CYS A 36 5.30 -13.13 0.89
CA CYS A 36 6.06 -11.91 0.67
C CYS A 36 7.16 -12.13 -0.37
N ALA A 37 7.42 -11.10 -1.17
CA ALA A 37 8.57 -11.00 -2.05
C ALA A 37 9.25 -9.66 -1.76
N ASN A 38 10.49 -9.69 -1.28
CA ASN A 38 11.20 -8.49 -0.79
C ASN A 38 11.62 -7.52 -1.92
N THR A 39 11.58 -7.97 -3.17
CA THR A 39 11.81 -7.13 -4.34
C THR A 39 10.61 -7.27 -5.25
N SER A 40 9.99 -6.15 -5.60
CA SER A 40 8.97 -6.11 -6.65
C SER A 40 9.59 -6.57 -7.97
N GLY A 41 9.13 -7.70 -8.50
CA GLY A 41 9.76 -8.43 -9.61
C GLY A 41 9.12 -8.23 -10.98
N GLY A 42 8.34 -7.16 -11.16
CA GLY A 42 7.54 -6.93 -12.35
C GLY A 42 6.23 -7.73 -12.36
N VAL A 43 5.69 -7.96 -13.55
CA VAL A 43 4.42 -8.69 -13.77
C VAL A 43 4.61 -10.18 -13.46
N LEU A 44 3.74 -10.74 -12.63
CA LEU A 44 3.74 -12.16 -12.28
C LEU A 44 3.31 -13.01 -13.48
N ALA A 45 4.05 -14.09 -13.75
CA ALA A 45 3.66 -15.06 -14.78
C ALA A 45 2.26 -15.63 -14.48
N ALA A 46 1.44 -15.83 -15.52
CA ALA A 46 0.06 -16.30 -15.34
C ALA A 46 -0.04 -17.59 -14.51
N GLU A 47 0.83 -18.58 -14.78
CA GLU A 47 0.84 -19.86 -14.07
C GLU A 47 1.24 -19.74 -12.59
N ASP A 48 2.09 -18.76 -12.25
CA ASP A 48 2.48 -18.49 -10.88
C ASP A 48 1.37 -17.78 -10.12
N PHE A 49 0.63 -16.88 -10.78
CA PHE A 49 -0.55 -16.25 -10.18
C PHE A 49 -1.67 -17.26 -9.94
N ASP A 50 -1.95 -18.14 -10.90
CA ASP A 50 -2.95 -19.20 -10.73
C ASP A 50 -2.62 -20.07 -9.52
N ARG A 51 -1.35 -20.50 -9.39
CA ARG A 51 -0.89 -21.28 -8.23
C ARG A 51 -0.97 -20.49 -6.92
N LEU A 52 -0.56 -19.22 -6.93
CA LEU A 52 -0.56 -18.37 -5.74
C LEU A 52 -1.97 -18.09 -5.25
N SER A 53 -2.88 -17.75 -6.16
CA SER A 53 -4.27 -17.45 -5.82
C SER A 53 -5.00 -18.68 -5.32
N ASP A 54 -4.80 -19.85 -5.92
CA ASP A 54 -5.35 -21.11 -5.41
C ASP A 54 -4.84 -21.43 -4.01
N ALA A 55 -3.52 -21.30 -3.78
CA ALA A 55 -2.93 -21.53 -2.46
C ALA A 55 -3.40 -20.52 -1.41
N PHE A 56 -3.68 -19.28 -1.80
CA PHE A 56 -4.23 -18.26 -0.91
C PHE A 56 -5.68 -18.54 -0.53
N LEU A 57 -6.49 -19.02 -1.49
CA LEU A 57 -7.91 -19.30 -1.30
C LEU A 57 -8.18 -20.65 -0.63
N GLU A 58 -7.29 -21.63 -0.73
CA GLU A 58 -7.42 -22.94 -0.08
C GLU A 58 -7.68 -22.85 1.44
N PRO A 59 -6.86 -22.16 2.26
CA PRO A 59 -7.13 -22.06 3.69
C PRO A 59 -8.40 -21.26 4.02
N ILE A 60 -8.88 -20.40 3.11
CA ILE A 60 -10.16 -19.69 3.27
C ILE A 60 -11.33 -20.66 3.09
N ARG A 61 -11.23 -21.59 2.13
CA ARG A 61 -12.23 -22.67 1.95
C ARG A 61 -12.26 -23.61 3.15
N ASP A 62 -11.11 -23.83 3.77
CA ASP A 62 -10.95 -24.73 4.92
C ASP A 62 -11.18 -24.06 6.28
N ALA A 63 -11.33 -22.73 6.32
CA ALA A 63 -11.45 -21.95 7.56
C ALA A 63 -12.71 -22.30 8.38
N GLY A 64 -13.72 -22.92 7.75
CA GLY A 64 -15.00 -23.23 8.39
C GLY A 64 -15.85 -21.99 8.61
N ASP A 65 -16.55 -21.95 9.74
CA ASP A 65 -17.38 -20.80 10.11
C ASP A 65 -16.48 -19.71 10.73
N VAL A 66 -16.29 -18.62 10.00
CA VAL A 66 -15.57 -17.41 10.48
C VAL A 66 -16.53 -16.24 10.58
N ASP A 67 -16.33 -15.38 11.58
CA ASP A 67 -17.17 -14.20 11.79
C ASP A 67 -16.72 -12.99 10.99
N GLY A 68 -15.43 -12.92 10.61
CA GLY A 68 -14.87 -11.78 9.87
C GLY A 68 -13.49 -12.09 9.30
N VAL A 69 -13.06 -11.30 8.33
CA VAL A 69 -11.79 -11.47 7.61
C VAL A 69 -11.00 -10.17 7.62
N TYR A 70 -9.71 -10.29 7.92
CA TYR A 70 -8.74 -9.22 7.73
C TYR A 70 -7.67 -9.66 6.72
N PHE A 71 -7.47 -8.87 5.66
CA PHE A 71 -6.34 -9.04 4.76
C PHE A 71 -5.36 -7.87 4.84
N ALA A 72 -4.08 -8.17 5.01
CA ALA A 72 -2.99 -7.23 4.76
C ALA A 72 -2.51 -7.43 3.32
N LEU A 73 -2.79 -6.46 2.45
CA LEU A 73 -2.48 -6.52 1.02
C LEU A 73 -1.64 -5.30 0.63
N HIS A 74 -0.70 -5.48 -0.30
CA HIS A 74 0.02 -4.32 -0.85
C HIS A 74 -0.91 -3.46 -1.73
N GLY A 75 -1.68 -4.10 -2.61
CA GLY A 75 -2.63 -3.43 -3.50
C GLY A 75 -2.08 -3.07 -4.87
N ALA A 76 -0.88 -3.51 -5.25
CA ALA A 76 -0.25 -3.16 -6.53
C ALA A 76 0.36 -4.37 -7.25
N MET A 77 -0.08 -5.58 -6.91
CA MET A 77 0.30 -6.77 -7.66
C MET A 77 -0.29 -6.71 -9.07
N GLN A 78 0.41 -7.28 -10.04
CA GLN A 78 -0.08 -7.46 -11.40
C GLN A 78 0.35 -8.85 -11.89
N ALA A 79 -0.54 -9.55 -12.58
CA ALA A 79 -0.23 -10.80 -13.26
C ALA A 79 -0.54 -10.69 -14.76
N GLU A 80 0.09 -11.50 -15.60
CA GLU A 80 -0.11 -11.49 -17.05
C GLU A 80 -1.58 -11.73 -17.46
N ASN A 81 -2.35 -12.44 -16.63
CA ASN A 81 -3.74 -12.80 -16.85
C ASN A 81 -4.74 -12.07 -15.93
N GLU A 82 -4.27 -11.19 -15.04
CA GLU A 82 -5.09 -10.48 -14.05
C GLU A 82 -4.45 -9.14 -13.67
N ASP A 83 -5.12 -8.04 -14.04
CA ASP A 83 -4.67 -6.66 -13.76
C ASP A 83 -4.97 -6.24 -12.32
N ASP A 84 -5.88 -6.94 -11.63
CA ASP A 84 -6.26 -6.67 -10.24
C ASP A 84 -6.29 -7.96 -9.40
N PRO A 85 -5.11 -8.51 -9.04
CA PRO A 85 -5.00 -9.71 -8.23
C PRO A 85 -5.63 -9.58 -6.84
N GLU A 86 -5.48 -8.44 -6.17
CA GLU A 86 -6.09 -8.18 -4.86
C GLU A 86 -7.62 -8.19 -4.95
N GLY A 87 -8.20 -7.52 -5.94
CA GLY A 87 -9.64 -7.56 -6.21
C GLY A 87 -10.13 -8.95 -6.58
N PHE A 88 -9.33 -9.74 -7.32
CA PHE A 88 -9.64 -11.15 -7.61
C PHE A 88 -9.75 -11.96 -6.31
N LEU A 89 -8.75 -11.88 -5.43
CA LEU A 89 -8.76 -12.61 -4.16
C LEU A 89 -9.94 -12.22 -3.28
N LEU A 90 -10.31 -10.94 -3.26
CA LEU A 90 -11.47 -10.45 -2.52
C LEU A 90 -12.80 -10.97 -3.11
N GLU A 91 -12.95 -10.95 -4.42
CA GLU A 91 -14.14 -11.48 -5.09
C GLU A 91 -14.30 -12.99 -4.83
N GLU A 92 -13.23 -13.77 -4.97
CA GLU A 92 -13.28 -15.21 -4.71
C GLU A 92 -13.53 -15.50 -3.23
N THR A 93 -12.97 -14.71 -2.32
CA THR A 93 -13.27 -14.80 -0.88
C THR A 93 -14.77 -14.59 -0.62
N ARG A 94 -15.40 -13.61 -1.27
CA ARG A 94 -16.86 -13.41 -1.18
C ARG A 94 -17.68 -14.58 -1.71
N LYS A 95 -17.22 -15.23 -2.78
CA LYS A 95 -17.87 -16.44 -3.31
C LYS A 95 -17.79 -17.62 -2.33
N ILE A 96 -16.71 -17.71 -1.54
CA ILE A 96 -16.49 -18.79 -0.57
C ILE A 96 -17.26 -18.53 0.74
N LEU A 97 -17.11 -17.34 1.33
CA LEU A 97 -17.62 -17.03 2.67
C LEU A 97 -19.01 -16.38 2.66
N GLY A 98 -19.42 -15.82 1.53
CA GLY A 98 -20.66 -15.07 1.36
C GLY A 98 -20.54 -13.57 1.67
N GLU A 99 -21.60 -12.83 1.35
CA GLU A 99 -21.66 -11.36 1.45
C GLU A 99 -21.88 -10.86 2.90
N HIS A 100 -22.24 -11.75 3.84
CA HIS A 100 -22.55 -11.37 5.21
C HIS A 100 -21.33 -11.28 6.13
N ILE A 101 -20.23 -11.96 5.77
CA ILE A 101 -19.00 -11.96 6.56
C ILE A 101 -18.21 -10.69 6.24
N PRO A 102 -17.96 -9.79 7.21
CA PRO A 102 -17.21 -8.57 6.95
C PRO A 102 -15.76 -8.84 6.56
N VAL A 103 -15.28 -8.12 5.55
CA VAL A 103 -13.91 -8.15 5.02
C VAL A 103 -13.29 -6.77 5.14
N VAL A 104 -12.31 -6.62 6.02
CA VAL A 104 -11.51 -5.40 6.15
C VAL A 104 -10.14 -5.64 5.51
N ILE A 105 -9.66 -4.68 4.73
CA ILE A 105 -8.32 -4.75 4.14
C ILE A 105 -7.46 -3.57 4.57
N SER A 106 -6.18 -3.81 4.80
CA SER A 106 -5.18 -2.73 4.87
C SER A 106 -4.38 -2.67 3.57
N LEU A 107 -4.10 -1.46 3.09
CA LEU A 107 -3.40 -1.21 1.83
C LEU A 107 -2.25 -0.22 1.97
N ASP A 108 -1.20 -0.47 1.19
CA ASP A 108 -0.15 0.51 0.93
C ASP A 108 -0.73 1.72 0.18
N LEU A 109 -0.25 2.92 0.45
CA LEU A 109 -0.64 4.12 -0.28
C LEU A 109 -0.15 4.13 -1.75
N HIS A 110 0.77 3.23 -2.12
CA HIS A 110 1.14 2.90 -3.50
C HIS A 110 0.24 1.82 -4.11
N GLY A 111 -0.74 1.30 -3.38
CA GLY A 111 -1.76 0.41 -3.91
C GLY A 111 -2.60 1.10 -5.00
N ILE A 112 -2.97 0.34 -6.02
CA ILE A 112 -3.89 0.71 -7.09
C ILE A 112 -5.28 0.32 -6.64
N LEU A 113 -5.96 1.24 -5.94
CA LEU A 113 -7.30 1.01 -5.43
C LEU A 113 -8.30 0.83 -6.58
N THR A 114 -8.88 -0.36 -6.74
CA THR A 114 -9.83 -0.68 -7.83
C THR A 114 -11.29 -0.67 -7.38
N ASP A 115 -12.22 -0.56 -8.34
CA ASP A 115 -13.65 -0.79 -8.11
C ASP A 115 -13.94 -2.18 -7.54
N ARG A 116 -13.19 -3.21 -7.97
CA ARG A 116 -13.40 -4.60 -7.55
C ARG A 116 -13.02 -4.79 -6.09
N MET A 117 -11.91 -4.21 -5.64
CA MET A 117 -11.53 -4.20 -4.23
C MET A 117 -12.61 -3.54 -3.38
N LEU A 118 -13.04 -2.32 -3.75
CA LEU A 118 -14.08 -1.58 -3.01
C LEU A 118 -15.42 -2.31 -2.98
N LYS A 119 -15.78 -3.02 -4.04
CA LYS A 119 -17.02 -3.80 -4.11
C LYS A 119 -16.98 -5.02 -3.17
N HIS A 120 -15.81 -5.62 -2.96
CA HIS A 120 -15.68 -6.89 -2.25
C HIS A 120 -15.05 -6.77 -0.84
N SER A 121 -14.71 -5.56 -0.39
CA SER A 121 -14.37 -5.24 1.01
C SER A 121 -15.45 -4.38 1.67
N ASP A 122 -15.66 -4.52 2.97
CA ASP A 122 -16.51 -3.61 3.76
C ASP A 122 -15.77 -2.34 4.15
N ALA A 123 -14.45 -2.42 4.37
CA ALA A 123 -13.63 -1.24 4.65
C ALA A 123 -12.18 -1.39 4.18
N VAL A 124 -11.61 -0.25 3.80
CA VAL A 124 -10.19 -0.10 3.42
C VAL A 124 -9.48 0.80 4.43
N VAL A 125 -8.38 0.31 5.00
CA VAL A 125 -7.49 1.07 5.88
C VAL A 125 -6.17 1.35 5.18
N THR A 126 -5.87 2.60 4.89
CA THR A 126 -4.66 2.97 4.15
C THR A 126 -3.52 3.38 5.10
N TYR A 127 -2.29 3.19 4.65
CA TYR A 127 -1.12 3.83 5.24
C TYR A 127 -1.27 5.35 5.23
N HIS A 128 -0.57 6.00 6.17
CA HIS A 128 -0.49 7.44 6.30
C HIS A 128 0.93 7.97 6.15
N THR A 129 1.96 7.12 6.06
CA THR A 129 3.35 7.58 5.99
C THR A 129 4.06 7.15 4.71
N TYR A 130 4.84 8.07 4.14
CA TYR A 130 5.83 7.82 3.08
C TYR A 130 7.10 8.64 3.40
N PRO A 131 8.27 8.00 3.58
CA PRO A 131 8.49 6.55 3.64
C PRO A 131 7.67 5.84 4.74
N HIS A 132 7.35 4.57 4.52
CA HIS A 132 6.47 3.80 5.39
C HIS A 132 7.14 3.48 6.73
N VAL A 133 6.53 3.96 7.82
CA VAL A 133 6.93 3.68 9.20
C VAL A 133 5.73 3.31 10.08
N ASP A 134 4.52 3.23 9.50
CA ASP A 134 3.24 3.04 10.20
C ASP A 134 2.54 1.71 9.88
N PHE A 135 3.30 0.68 9.51
CA PHE A 135 2.77 -0.66 9.23
C PHE A 135 1.97 -1.21 10.43
N ILE A 136 2.57 -1.17 11.63
CA ILE A 136 1.96 -1.67 12.87
C ILE A 136 0.68 -0.87 13.19
N GLU A 137 0.74 0.45 13.08
CA GLU A 137 -0.38 1.35 13.37
C GLU A 137 -1.54 1.12 12.40
N THR A 138 -1.25 0.91 11.12
CA THR A 138 -2.27 0.57 10.11
C THR A 138 -2.93 -0.76 10.42
N GLY A 139 -2.15 -1.80 10.75
CA GLY A 139 -2.68 -3.09 11.16
C GLY A 139 -3.58 -3.01 12.39
N LYS A 140 -3.19 -2.21 13.39
CA LYS A 140 -4.01 -1.93 14.58
C LYS A 140 -5.33 -1.26 14.22
N ARG A 141 -5.30 -0.25 13.32
CA ARG A 141 -6.50 0.45 12.84
C ARG A 141 -7.45 -0.51 12.12
N ALA A 142 -6.93 -1.33 11.20
CA ALA A 142 -7.71 -2.34 10.48
C ALA A 142 -8.35 -3.38 11.39
N ALA A 143 -7.58 -3.96 12.33
CA ALA A 143 -8.11 -4.93 13.29
C ALA A 143 -9.16 -4.31 14.23
N SER A 144 -8.92 -3.09 14.71
CA SER A 144 -9.89 -2.40 15.56
C SER A 144 -11.18 -2.12 14.79
N LEU A 145 -11.09 -1.70 13.53
CA LEU A 145 -12.25 -1.48 12.68
C LEU A 145 -13.04 -2.78 12.46
N LEU A 146 -12.37 -3.90 12.15
CA LEU A 146 -13.05 -5.19 12.01
C LEU A 146 -13.81 -5.58 13.29
N ILE A 147 -13.20 -5.43 14.47
CA ILE A 147 -13.86 -5.71 15.75
C ILE A 147 -15.09 -4.83 15.93
N ARG A 148 -14.98 -3.53 15.62
CA ARG A 148 -16.12 -2.60 15.74
C ARG A 148 -17.26 -3.01 14.81
N ILE A 149 -16.98 -3.41 13.56
CA ILE A 149 -18.00 -3.92 12.62
C ILE A 149 -18.74 -5.11 13.24
N LEU A 150 -18.01 -6.02 13.89
CA LEU A 150 -18.58 -7.23 14.48
C LEU A 150 -19.37 -6.99 15.78
N THR A 151 -19.06 -5.91 16.52
CA THR A 151 -19.53 -5.77 17.91
C THR A 151 -20.36 -4.51 18.17
N GLU A 152 -20.29 -3.49 17.31
CA GLU A 152 -20.87 -2.16 17.54
C GLU A 152 -22.00 -1.79 16.55
N ASP A 153 -22.42 -2.69 15.66
CA ASP A 153 -23.41 -2.44 14.57
C ASP A 153 -23.06 -1.23 13.69
N ILE A 154 -21.76 -0.91 13.56
CA ILE A 154 -21.29 0.12 12.63
C ILE A 154 -21.45 -0.36 11.20
N ARG A 155 -21.71 0.58 10.28
CA ARG A 155 -22.01 0.29 8.87
C ARG A 155 -21.08 1.11 7.98
N PRO A 156 -19.87 0.61 7.73
CA PRO A 156 -18.91 1.29 6.87
C PRO A 156 -19.54 1.67 5.52
N VAL A 157 -19.35 2.93 5.13
CA VAL A 157 -19.64 3.44 3.79
C VAL A 157 -18.37 4.03 3.22
N MET A 158 -18.04 3.67 1.98
CA MET A 158 -16.80 4.06 1.32
C MET A 158 -17.06 5.03 0.17
N ALA A 159 -16.33 6.14 0.14
CA ALA A 159 -16.35 7.10 -0.96
C ALA A 159 -14.95 7.25 -1.56
N ARG A 160 -14.85 7.03 -2.87
CA ARG A 160 -13.61 7.19 -3.64
C ARG A 160 -13.73 8.34 -4.63
N VAL A 161 -12.74 9.23 -4.68
CA VAL A 161 -12.59 10.21 -5.77
C VAL A 161 -11.33 9.91 -6.56
N ARG A 162 -11.51 9.67 -7.86
CA ARG A 162 -10.44 9.40 -8.82
C ARG A 162 -9.77 10.71 -9.23
N VAL A 163 -8.47 10.82 -9.02
CA VAL A 163 -7.65 11.98 -9.36
C VAL A 163 -6.68 11.58 -10.49
N PRO A 164 -6.75 12.20 -11.68
CA PRO A 164 -5.99 11.76 -12.86
C PRO A 164 -4.53 12.22 -12.81
N VAL A 165 -3.80 11.74 -11.81
CA VAL A 165 -2.39 12.10 -11.54
C VAL A 165 -1.60 10.82 -11.32
N LEU A 166 -0.38 10.78 -11.86
CA LEU A 166 0.68 9.89 -11.41
C LEU A 166 1.67 10.75 -10.64
N ALA A 167 1.85 10.45 -9.36
CA ALA A 167 2.58 11.31 -8.44
C ALA A 167 3.88 10.64 -7.97
N ARG A 168 4.94 11.45 -7.83
CA ARG A 168 6.25 10.99 -7.32
C ARG A 168 7.06 12.16 -6.77
N GLY A 169 8.06 11.87 -5.95
CA GLY A 169 9.06 12.85 -5.51
C GLY A 169 8.82 13.46 -4.14
N ASP A 170 9.64 14.45 -3.81
CA ASP A 170 9.85 14.90 -2.43
C ASP A 170 8.58 15.50 -1.81
N GLU A 171 7.70 16.06 -2.63
CA GLU A 171 6.39 16.57 -2.19
C GLU A 171 5.42 15.46 -1.74
N MET A 172 5.73 14.20 -2.05
CA MET A 172 5.03 13.02 -1.56
C MET A 172 5.56 12.52 -0.21
N ILE A 173 6.70 13.03 0.29
CA ILE A 173 7.20 12.69 1.63
C ILE A 173 6.22 13.24 2.66
N THR A 174 5.61 12.38 3.46
CA THR A 174 4.50 12.76 4.34
C THR A 174 4.91 13.67 5.49
N GLU A 175 6.19 13.67 5.86
CA GLU A 175 6.74 14.54 6.90
C GLU A 175 6.99 15.97 6.39
N THR A 176 7.49 16.12 5.16
CA THR A 176 8.04 17.40 4.67
C THR A 176 7.34 17.96 3.43
N GLY A 177 6.69 17.11 2.64
CA GLY A 177 6.09 17.45 1.37
C GLY A 177 4.65 17.95 1.48
N ALA A 178 4.14 18.52 0.40
CA ALA A 178 2.77 19.05 0.31
C ALA A 178 1.68 17.99 0.53
N VAL A 179 1.96 16.70 0.31
CA VAL A 179 0.99 15.63 0.60
C VAL A 179 0.62 15.54 2.09
N SER A 180 1.46 16.08 2.98
CA SER A 180 1.18 16.18 4.42
C SER A 180 -0.14 16.89 4.72
N GLU A 181 -0.57 17.86 3.90
CA GLU A 181 -1.88 18.51 4.04
C GLU A 181 -3.03 17.50 3.90
N CYS A 182 -2.89 16.52 3.01
CA CYS A 182 -3.89 15.47 2.81
C CYS A 182 -3.86 14.46 3.96
N ILE A 183 -2.67 14.03 4.39
CA ILE A 183 -2.52 13.08 5.50
C ILE A 183 -3.04 13.67 6.82
N ASN A 184 -2.78 14.94 7.09
CA ASN A 184 -3.30 15.61 8.29
C ASN A 184 -4.82 15.70 8.28
N LEU A 185 -5.43 15.99 7.11
CA LEU A 185 -6.89 15.97 6.97
C LEU A 185 -7.43 14.54 7.17
N ALA A 186 -6.80 13.53 6.58
CA ALA A 186 -7.22 12.13 6.73
C ALA A 186 -7.23 11.70 8.20
N LYS A 187 -6.16 11.99 8.93
CA LYS A 187 -6.10 11.74 10.38
C LYS A 187 -7.17 12.50 11.15
N HIS A 188 -7.42 13.76 10.79
CA HIS A 188 -8.47 14.55 11.43
C HIS A 188 -9.88 13.99 11.18
N ILE A 189 -10.15 13.45 9.99
CA ILE A 189 -11.41 12.76 9.70
C ILE A 189 -11.58 11.56 10.64
N GLU A 190 -10.53 10.75 10.80
CA GLU A 190 -10.50 9.56 11.67
C GLU A 190 -10.55 9.87 13.18
N GLU A 191 -10.25 11.10 13.59
CA GLU A 191 -10.42 11.54 14.98
C GLU A 191 -11.90 11.76 15.36
N ASN A 192 -12.80 11.89 14.38
CA ASN A 192 -14.23 12.02 14.64
C ASN A 192 -14.86 10.64 14.88
N ASP A 193 -15.89 10.58 15.74
CA ASP A 193 -16.54 9.32 16.13
C ASP A 193 -17.05 8.49 14.93
N ALA A 194 -17.50 9.15 13.87
CA ALA A 194 -18.01 8.52 12.64
C ALA A 194 -16.92 8.24 11.58
N GLY A 195 -15.70 8.75 11.75
CA GLY A 195 -14.59 8.52 10.82
C GLY A 195 -13.92 7.18 11.09
N LEU A 196 -13.86 6.31 10.08
CA LEU A 196 -13.32 4.94 10.24
C LEU A 196 -11.95 4.79 9.59
N SER A 197 -11.74 5.40 8.43
CA SER A 197 -10.47 5.42 7.70
C SER A 197 -10.51 6.51 6.64
N ALA A 198 -9.39 7.18 6.39
CA ALA A 198 -9.26 8.14 5.30
C ALA A 198 -7.83 8.15 4.78
N GLY A 199 -7.66 8.50 3.51
CA GLY A 199 -6.34 8.61 2.91
C GLY A 199 -6.35 9.04 1.45
N VAL A 200 -5.14 9.23 0.93
CA VAL A 200 -4.88 9.40 -0.50
C VAL A 200 -3.90 8.30 -0.90
N MET A 201 -4.28 7.49 -1.87
CA MET A 201 -3.47 6.44 -2.45
C MET A 201 -3.04 6.88 -3.85
N TRP A 202 -1.74 7.05 -4.09
CA TRP A 202 -1.22 7.54 -5.37
C TRP A 202 -0.80 6.46 -6.36
N GLY A 203 -0.93 5.19 -5.96
CA GLY A 203 -0.62 4.06 -6.84
C GLY A 203 0.87 3.91 -7.13
N ASN A 204 1.25 2.74 -7.61
CA ASN A 204 2.58 2.50 -8.16
C ASN A 204 2.60 3.02 -9.60
N PRO A 205 3.31 4.13 -9.92
CA PRO A 205 3.23 4.76 -11.25
C PRO A 205 3.83 3.92 -12.39
N PHE A 206 4.39 2.74 -12.09
CA PHE A 206 5.03 1.84 -13.04
C PHE A 206 4.19 0.61 -13.41
N THR A 207 3.02 0.43 -12.79
CA THR A 207 2.13 -0.70 -13.06
C THR A 207 1.10 -0.31 -14.13
N ASP A 208 1.24 -0.83 -15.36
CA ASP A 208 0.38 -0.47 -16.49
C ASP A 208 -0.96 -1.24 -16.44
N VAL A 209 -1.92 -0.71 -15.68
CA VAL A 209 -3.26 -1.28 -15.52
C VAL A 209 -4.35 -0.20 -15.64
N PRO A 210 -5.58 -0.55 -16.04
CA PRO A 210 -6.64 0.43 -16.29
C PRO A 210 -7.00 1.33 -15.10
N GLU A 211 -6.90 0.83 -13.87
CA GLU A 211 -7.24 1.57 -12.65
C GLU A 211 -6.11 2.47 -12.14
N LEU A 212 -4.89 2.42 -12.71
CA LEU A 212 -3.74 3.22 -12.26
C LEU A 212 -4.05 4.73 -12.25
N ARG A 213 -4.05 5.33 -11.06
CA ARG A 213 -4.23 6.76 -10.79
C ARG A 213 -4.06 7.05 -9.29
N THR A 214 -3.99 8.33 -8.93
CA THR A 214 -4.25 8.75 -7.55
C THR A 214 -5.73 8.68 -7.20
N ASN A 215 -6.06 8.24 -5.99
CA ASN A 215 -7.41 8.22 -5.43
C ASN A 215 -7.40 8.82 -4.03
N SER A 216 -8.43 9.61 -3.67
CA SER A 216 -8.80 9.76 -2.27
C SER A 216 -9.83 8.69 -1.90
N ILE A 217 -9.76 8.22 -0.66
CA ILE A 217 -10.70 7.24 -0.10
C ILE A 217 -11.05 7.67 1.32
N VAL A 218 -12.34 7.63 1.64
CA VAL A 218 -12.86 7.88 2.98
C VAL A 218 -13.86 6.78 3.31
N VAL A 219 -13.77 6.29 4.53
CA VAL A 219 -14.65 5.31 5.14
C VAL A 219 -15.29 5.97 6.36
N MET A 220 -16.62 6.07 6.35
CA MET A 220 -17.43 6.61 7.45
C MET A 220 -18.37 5.54 7.99
N ASP A 221 -18.89 5.73 9.19
CA ASP A 221 -20.02 4.96 9.70
C ASP A 221 -21.34 5.53 9.17
N GLY A 222 -21.90 4.89 8.14
CA GLY A 222 -23.23 5.14 7.55
C GLY A 222 -23.41 6.42 6.72
N ASP A 223 -22.73 7.52 7.06
CA ASP A 223 -22.94 8.84 6.41
C ASP A 223 -22.25 8.94 5.04
N GLU A 224 -22.95 8.48 3.99
CA GLU A 224 -22.47 8.52 2.60
C GLU A 224 -22.18 9.95 2.12
N THR A 225 -22.95 10.93 2.59
CA THR A 225 -22.78 12.34 2.18
C THR A 225 -21.49 12.89 2.76
N ALA A 226 -21.26 12.69 4.06
CA ALA A 226 -20.01 13.08 4.70
C ALA A 226 -18.80 12.36 4.10
N ALA A 227 -18.93 11.05 3.80
CA ALA A 227 -17.86 10.30 3.14
C ALA A 227 -17.49 10.92 1.78
N CYS A 228 -18.49 11.26 0.96
CA CYS A 228 -18.27 11.90 -0.33
C CYS A 228 -17.65 13.29 -0.19
N ASP A 229 -18.17 14.12 0.71
CA ASP A 229 -17.67 15.48 0.93
C ASP A 229 -16.20 15.47 1.37
N HIS A 230 -15.84 14.60 2.32
CA HIS A 230 -14.46 14.44 2.77
C HIS A 230 -13.54 13.86 1.69
N ALA A 231 -14.01 12.88 0.90
CA ALA A 231 -13.23 12.34 -0.20
C ALA A 231 -12.96 13.41 -1.28
N VAL A 232 -13.95 14.25 -1.59
CA VAL A 232 -13.79 15.40 -2.49
C VAL A 232 -12.82 16.44 -1.90
N GLU A 233 -12.88 16.70 -0.61
CA GLU A 233 -11.95 17.61 0.06
C GLU A 233 -10.51 17.12 -0.03
N LEU A 234 -10.25 15.85 0.28
CA LEU A 234 -8.93 15.22 0.14
C LEU A 234 -8.42 15.29 -1.30
N ALA A 235 -9.26 14.92 -2.27
CA ALA A 235 -8.90 14.99 -3.69
C ALA A 235 -8.59 16.42 -4.14
N THR A 236 -9.36 17.41 -3.67
CA THR A 236 -9.14 18.83 -3.99
C THR A 236 -7.83 19.34 -3.42
N ARG A 237 -7.48 18.95 -2.19
CA ARG A 237 -6.21 19.29 -1.56
C ARG A 237 -5.03 18.66 -2.28
N PHE A 238 -5.16 17.39 -2.68
CA PHE A 238 -4.14 16.73 -3.48
C PHE A 238 -3.96 17.43 -4.84
N TRP A 239 -5.07 17.69 -5.54
CA TRP A 239 -5.07 18.35 -6.84
C TRP A 239 -4.46 19.76 -6.78
N LYS A 240 -4.64 20.51 -5.70
CA LYS A 240 -4.01 21.84 -5.54
C LYS A 240 -2.48 21.81 -5.71
N HIS A 241 -1.84 20.69 -5.34
CA HIS A 241 -0.38 20.55 -5.36
C HIS A 241 0.13 19.60 -6.45
N HIS A 242 -0.74 19.01 -7.27
CA HIS A 242 -0.38 17.93 -8.20
C HIS A 242 0.77 18.25 -9.15
N GLU A 243 0.88 19.50 -9.65
CA GLU A 243 1.96 19.91 -10.56
C GLU A 243 3.36 19.83 -9.91
N LYS A 244 3.44 19.87 -8.58
CA LYS A 244 4.70 19.74 -7.84
C LYS A 244 5.06 18.29 -7.52
N MET A 245 4.16 17.34 -7.76
CA MET A 245 4.35 15.92 -7.44
C MET A 245 5.20 15.21 -8.50
N HIS A 246 6.39 15.76 -8.75
CA HIS A 246 7.42 15.19 -9.60
C HIS A 246 8.80 15.29 -8.93
N VAL A 247 9.73 14.42 -9.32
CA VAL A 247 11.10 14.43 -8.80
C VAL A 247 11.99 15.28 -9.72
N PRO A 248 12.63 16.36 -9.25
CA PRO A 248 13.70 17.02 -9.99
C PRO A 248 15.00 16.21 -9.85
N LEU A 249 15.27 15.30 -10.79
CA LEU A 249 16.49 14.49 -10.77
C LEU A 249 17.70 15.23 -11.35
N THR A 250 18.85 15.11 -10.69
CA THR A 250 20.14 15.50 -11.26
C THR A 250 20.53 14.51 -12.37
N SER A 251 21.02 15.01 -13.51
CA SER A 251 21.47 14.13 -14.58
C SER A 251 22.58 13.19 -14.10
N LEU A 252 22.68 12.01 -14.72
CA LEU A 252 23.71 11.03 -14.37
C LEU A 252 25.12 11.62 -14.51
N GLU A 253 25.39 12.29 -15.62
CA GLU A 253 26.66 13.01 -15.87
C GLU A 253 26.95 14.03 -14.75
N GLY A 254 25.94 14.83 -14.37
CA GLY A 254 26.07 15.84 -13.33
C GLY A 254 26.32 15.22 -11.96
N SER A 255 25.63 14.13 -11.64
CA SER A 255 25.78 13.41 -10.38
C SER A 255 27.19 12.82 -10.22
N VAL A 256 27.78 12.28 -11.29
CA VAL A 256 29.18 11.80 -11.26
C VAL A 256 30.18 12.95 -11.10
N LYS A 257 29.96 14.09 -11.78
CA LYS A 257 30.80 15.29 -11.57
C LYS A 257 30.76 15.79 -10.14
N LEU A 258 29.59 15.79 -9.51
CA LEU A 258 29.43 16.14 -8.10
C LEU A 258 30.16 15.14 -7.20
N ALA A 259 30.01 13.84 -7.46
CA ALA A 259 30.70 12.79 -6.70
C ALA A 259 32.23 12.93 -6.78
N ALA A 260 32.78 13.36 -7.92
CA ALA A 260 34.21 13.60 -8.11
C ALA A 260 34.77 14.82 -7.35
N GLN A 261 33.91 15.73 -6.87
CA GLN A 261 34.29 16.91 -6.10
C GLN A 261 34.27 16.68 -4.59
N VAL A 262 33.82 15.51 -4.13
CA VAL A 262 33.74 15.19 -2.70
C VAL A 262 35.11 14.70 -2.22
N ASP A 263 35.80 15.55 -1.46
CA ASP A 263 37.16 15.27 -0.96
C ASP A 263 37.21 14.31 0.25
N SER A 264 36.08 14.13 0.95
CA SER A 264 35.99 13.24 2.12
C SER A 264 34.57 12.73 2.37
N GLY A 265 34.46 11.51 2.90
CA GLY A 265 33.19 10.85 3.20
C GLY A 265 32.75 9.85 2.12
N THR A 266 31.57 9.27 2.31
CA THR A 266 30.95 8.32 1.38
C THR A 266 29.89 9.03 0.55
N VAL A 267 29.98 8.92 -0.78
CA VAL A 267 28.90 9.34 -1.68
C VAL A 267 28.00 8.13 -1.94
N VAL A 268 26.71 8.30 -1.71
CA VAL A 268 25.70 7.29 -2.07
C VAL A 268 24.97 7.80 -3.31
N MET A 269 25.09 7.08 -4.41
CA MET A 269 24.35 7.36 -5.63
C MET A 269 23.17 6.41 -5.73
N MET A 270 21.96 6.96 -5.89
CA MET A 270 20.73 6.19 -6.02
C MET A 270 20.27 6.20 -7.49
N ASP A 271 20.13 5.03 -8.10
CA ASP A 271 19.55 4.90 -9.43
C ASP A 271 18.02 4.91 -9.32
N ALA A 272 17.43 6.11 -9.39
CA ALA A 272 15.99 6.28 -9.31
C ALA A 272 15.21 5.65 -10.48
N ALA A 273 15.90 5.31 -11.58
CA ALA A 273 15.29 4.64 -12.73
C ALA A 273 15.28 3.11 -12.58
N ASP A 274 16.12 2.56 -11.71
CA ASP A 274 16.27 1.12 -11.48
C ASP A 274 16.11 0.76 -9.99
N ALA A 275 15.10 1.34 -9.35
CA ALA A 275 14.79 1.09 -7.95
C ALA A 275 14.02 -0.23 -7.77
N THR A 276 14.69 -1.26 -7.23
CA THR A 276 14.08 -2.58 -6.94
C THR A 276 12.98 -2.54 -5.88
N SER A 277 12.90 -1.45 -5.12
CA SER A 277 11.78 -1.16 -4.20
C SER A 277 10.51 -0.67 -4.91
N SER A 278 10.55 -0.42 -6.23
CA SER A 278 9.46 0.19 -7.01
C SER A 278 9.12 -0.55 -8.31
N GLY A 279 9.65 -1.76 -8.49
CA GLY A 279 9.29 -2.66 -9.59
C GLY A 279 10.44 -3.01 -10.53
N ALA A 280 11.61 -2.38 -10.37
CA ALA A 280 12.71 -2.51 -11.32
C ALA A 280 13.60 -3.74 -11.03
N SER A 281 14.37 -4.16 -12.04
CA SER A 281 15.21 -5.36 -12.01
C SER A 281 16.48 -5.22 -11.18
N GLY A 282 17.00 -4.01 -11.00
CA GLY A 282 18.26 -3.78 -10.28
C GLY A 282 19.51 -4.21 -11.06
N ASP A 283 19.43 -4.33 -12.38
CA ASP A 283 20.52 -4.76 -13.27
C ASP A 283 21.21 -3.60 -14.03
N SER A 284 20.85 -2.36 -13.71
CA SER A 284 21.43 -1.14 -14.28
C SER A 284 22.90 -0.97 -13.88
N ASN A 285 23.75 -0.98 -14.91
CA ASN A 285 25.15 -0.59 -14.81
C ASN A 285 25.40 0.87 -15.23
N ALA A 286 24.36 1.70 -15.31
CA ALA A 286 24.46 3.05 -15.86
C ALA A 286 25.42 3.94 -15.06
N ILE A 287 25.34 3.90 -13.72
CA ILE A 287 26.23 4.67 -12.85
C ILE A 287 27.69 4.23 -13.00
N LEU A 288 27.94 2.92 -13.01
CA LEU A 288 29.28 2.37 -13.18
C LEU A 288 29.87 2.79 -14.54
N ARG A 289 29.08 2.72 -15.61
CA ARG A 289 29.50 3.15 -16.96
C ARG A 289 29.89 4.63 -16.96
N GLU A 290 29.06 5.50 -16.39
CA GLU A 290 29.36 6.94 -16.34
C GLU A 290 30.62 7.26 -15.52
N LEU A 291 30.82 6.57 -14.39
CA LEU A 291 32.05 6.72 -13.59
C LEU A 291 33.30 6.37 -14.41
N VAL A 292 33.24 5.30 -15.21
CA VAL A 292 34.35 4.90 -16.09
C VAL A 292 34.56 5.92 -17.21
N ASP A 293 33.50 6.38 -17.86
CA ASP A 293 33.55 7.32 -18.97
C ASP A 293 34.15 8.68 -18.54
N GLN A 294 33.86 9.14 -17.33
CA GLN A 294 34.46 10.36 -16.75
C GLN A 294 35.84 10.13 -16.12
N GLY A 295 36.36 8.90 -16.14
CA GLY A 295 37.67 8.56 -15.59
C GLY A 295 37.76 8.74 -14.08
N TYR A 296 36.66 8.48 -13.35
CA TYR A 296 36.60 8.56 -11.89
C TYR A 296 37.72 7.70 -11.26
N ARG A 297 38.41 8.26 -10.26
CA ARG A 297 39.59 7.63 -9.62
C ARG A 297 39.35 7.15 -8.19
N GLY A 298 38.16 7.38 -7.65
CA GLY A 298 37.80 6.92 -6.31
C GLY A 298 37.54 5.42 -6.24
N GLN A 299 37.31 4.93 -5.03
CA GLN A 299 36.86 3.57 -4.77
C GLN A 299 35.33 3.57 -4.64
N GLY A 300 34.67 2.59 -5.24
CA GLY A 300 33.22 2.45 -5.18
C GLY A 300 32.80 0.99 -5.09
N LEU A 301 31.66 0.77 -4.44
CA LEU A 301 30.90 -0.47 -4.54
C LEU A 301 29.76 -0.21 -5.53
N ALA A 302 29.68 -1.02 -6.59
CA ALA A 302 28.62 -1.00 -7.58
C ALA A 302 28.00 -2.41 -7.67
N PRO A 303 26.77 -2.56 -8.19
CA PRO A 303 26.15 -3.86 -8.46
C PRO A 303 27.05 -4.80 -9.28
#